data_AF-A0A949E9Q1-F1
#
_entry.id   AF-A0A949E9Q1-F1
#
_cell.length_a   1.000
_cell.length_b   1.000
_cell.length_c   1.000
_cell.angle_alpha   90.00
_cell.angle_beta   90.00
_cell.angle_gamma   90.00
#
_symmetry.space_group_name_H-M   'P 1'
#
loop_
_entity.id
_entity.type
_entity.pdbx_description
1 polymer ?
#
loop_
_entity_poly.entity_id
_entity_poly.type
_entity_poly.pdbx_seq_one_letter_code
_entity_poly.pdbx_strand_id
1 'polypeptide(L)' 'MPTKKRSIAKTVTFRIIATISTMFLVWIFTDSISLAGAIGGIDLLVKTILYYFHERAWSRVVWGRE' A
#
# COMPACT_ATOMS: atom_id res chain seq x y z
N MET A 1 17.90 -2.22 -17.71
CA MET A 1 17.40 -2.16 -16.33
C MET A 1 16.75 -0.81 -16.09
N PRO A 2 15.50 -0.73 -15.59
CA PRO A 2 14.98 0.56 -15.13
C PRO A 2 15.94 1.07 -14.05
N THR A 3 16.47 2.28 -14.23
CA THR A 3 17.35 2.90 -13.25
C THR A 3 16.65 2.93 -11.88
N LYS A 4 17.38 2.69 -10.78
CA LYS A 4 16.82 2.63 -9.41
C LYS A 4 15.88 3.81 -9.11
N LYS A 5 16.21 4.99 -9.66
CA LYS A 5 15.41 6.23 -9.59
C LYS A 5 14.00 6.11 -10.22
N ARG A 6 13.87 5.48 -11.41
CA ARG A 6 12.59 5.27 -12.10
C ARG A 6 11.68 4.30 -11.33
N SER A 7 12.27 3.28 -10.70
CA SER A 7 11.51 2.28 -9.92
C SER A 7 10.93 2.89 -8.63
N ILE A 8 11.73 3.69 -7.92
CA ILE A 8 11.28 4.41 -6.72
C ILE A 8 10.17 5.40 -7.10
N ALA A 9 10.37 6.20 -8.16
CA ALA A 9 9.35 7.15 -8.62
C ALA A 9 8.03 6.45 -8.95
N LYS A 10 8.07 5.36 -9.73
CA LYS A 10 6.88 4.56 -10.06
C LYS A 10 6.17 4.02 -8.81
N THR A 11 6.94 3.57 -7.81
CA THR A 11 6.39 3.03 -6.55
C THR A 11 5.72 4.12 -5.73
N VAL A 12 6.34 5.29 -5.63
CA VAL A 12 5.77 6.45 -4.92
C VAL A 12 4.50 6.94 -5.60
N THR A 13 4.52 7.13 -6.92
CA THR A 13 3.33 7.52 -7.69
C THR A 13 2.19 6.52 -7.50
N PHE A 14 2.49 5.22 -7.59
CA PHE A 14 1.48 4.18 -7.39
C PHE A 14 0.90 4.19 -5.96
N ARG A 15 1.74 4.40 -4.94
CA ARG A 15 1.30 4.50 -3.55
C ARG A 15 0.37 5.69 -3.32
N ILE A 16 0.70 6.86 -3.88
CA ILE A 16 -0.15 8.05 -3.79
C ILE A 16 -1.51 7.80 -4.44
N ILE A 17 -1.54 7.24 -5.65
CA ILE A 17 -2.78 6.91 -6.35
C ILE A 17 -3.62 5.93 -5.52
N ALA A 18 -3.01 4.87 -4.99
CA ALA A 18 -3.72 3.86 -4.21
C ALA A 18 -4.34 4.43 -2.92
N THR A 19 -3.61 5.30 -2.19
CA THR A 19 -4.14 5.96 -1.00
C THR A 19 -5.30 6.91 -1.37
N ILE A 20 -5.14 7.72 -2.42
CA ILE A 20 -6.19 8.62 -2.89
C ILE A 20 -7.44 7.84 -3.31
N SER A 21 -7.29 6.74 -4.05
CA SER A 21 -8.43 5.90 -4.46
C SER A 21 -9.18 5.34 -3.24
N THR A 22 -8.46 4.94 -2.19
CA THR A 22 -9.09 4.42 -0.96
C THR A 22 -9.87 5.51 -0.24
N MET A 23 -9.27 6.69 -0.08
CA MET A 23 -9.94 7.86 0.53
C MET A 23 -11.16 8.29 -0.28
N PHE A 24 -11.04 8.28 -1.61
CA PHE A 24 -12.12 8.64 -2.53
C PHE A 24 -13.30 7.69 -2.44
N LEU A 25 -13.04 6.37 -2.39
CA LEU A 25 -14.09 5.37 -2.17
C LEU A 25 -14.80 5.60 -0.84
N VAL A 26 -14.04 5.73 0.26
CA VAL A 26 -14.63 5.98 1.59
C VAL A 26 -15.49 7.24 1.61
N TRP A 27 -15.00 8.30 0.98
CA TRP A 27 -15.73 9.55 0.87
C TRP A 27 -17.03 9.38 0.08
N ILE A 28 -17.01 8.71 -1.07
CA ILE A 28 -18.24 8.45 -1.85
C ILE A 28 -19.29 7.66 -1.06
N PHE A 29 -18.87 6.65 -0.30
CA PHE A 29 -19.81 5.79 0.42
C PHE A 29 -20.31 6.37 1.74
N THR A 30 -19.53 7.26 2.37
CA THR A 30 -19.84 7.78 3.71
C THR A 30 -20.18 9.27 3.73
N ASP A 31 -19.91 9.98 2.65
CA ASP A 31 -19.98 11.45 2.53
C ASP A 31 -19.17 12.20 3.62
N SER A 32 -18.17 11.52 4.20
CA SER A 32 -17.39 12.02 5.33
C SER A 32 -15.91 12.10 5.00
N ILE A 33 -15.40 13.33 4.91
CA ILE A 33 -13.98 13.60 4.64
C ILE A 33 -13.12 13.23 5.85
N SER A 34 -13.61 13.41 7.09
CA SER A 34 -12.88 13.03 8.30
C SER A 34 -12.68 11.52 8.37
N LEU A 35 -13.71 10.74 8.01
CA LEU A 35 -13.61 9.28 7.95
C LEU A 35 -12.68 8.82 6.82
N ALA A 36 -12.77 9.43 5.64
CA ALA A 36 -11.85 9.16 4.53
C ALA A 36 -10.39 9.43 4.92
N GLY A 37 -10.14 10.53 5.63
CA GLY A 37 -8.85 10.86 6.24
C GLY A 37 -8.31 9.78 7.17
N ALA A 38 -9.14 9.39 8.15
CA ALA A 38 -8.79 8.37 9.13
C ALA A 38 -8.51 7.01 8.47
N ILE A 39 -9.36 6.56 7.56
CA ILE A 39 -9.17 5.28 6.85
C ILE A 39 -7.94 5.31 5.95
N GLY A 40 -7.70 6.41 5.22
CA GLY A 40 -6.50 6.55 4.39
C GLY A 40 -5.21 6.46 5.21
N GLY A 41 -5.19 7.04 6.41
CA GLY A 41 -4.07 6.93 7.34
C GLY A 41 -3.88 5.51 7.89
N ILE A 42 -4.97 4.85 8.30
CA ILE A 42 -4.94 3.46 8.79
C ILE A 42 -4.50 2.51 7.69
N ASP A 43 -4.97 2.68 6.44
CA ASP A 43 -4.61 1.84 5.29
C ASP A 43 -3.10 1.81 5.04
N LEU A 44 -2.41 2.95 5.20
CA LEU A 44 -0.95 3.02 5.09
C LEU A 44 -0.24 2.17 6.16
N LEU A 45 -0.72 2.24 7.41
CA LEU A 45 -0.17 1.44 8.52
C LEU A 45 -0.44 -0.04 8.31
N VAL A 46 -1.69 -0.41 7.97
CA VAL A 46 -2.10 -1.79 7.70
C VAL A 46 -1.28 -2.39 6.57
N LYS A 47 -1.11 -1.70 5.44
CA LYS A 47 -0.29 -2.18 4.32
C LYS A 47 1.17 -2.37 4.71
N THR A 48 1.72 -1.50 5.55
CA THR A 48 3.12 -1.61 6.03
C THR A 48 3.29 -2.84 6.93
N ILE A 49 2.38 -3.03 7.89
CA ILE A 49 2.37 -4.20 8.78
C ILE A 49 2.18 -5.48 7.97
N LEU A 50 1.20 -5.49 7.06
CA LEU A 50 0.88 -6.64 6.23
C LEU A 50 2.03 -7.00 5.30
N TYR A 51 2.73 -6.01 4.73
CA TYR A 51 3.93 -6.24 3.93
C TYR A 51 5.06 -6.87 4.77
N TYR A 52 5.29 -6.38 5.99
CA TYR A 52 6.27 -6.97 6.90
C TYR A 52 5.95 -8.44 7.22
N PHE A 53 4.70 -8.74 7.56
CA PHE A 53 4.26 -10.12 7.81
C PHE A 53 4.31 -10.98 6.56
N HIS A 54 3.98 -10.43 5.40
CA HIS A 54 4.09 -11.11 4.11
C HIS A 54 5.54 -11.51 3.83
N GLU A 55 6.50 -10.58 3.94
CA GLU A 55 7.94 -10.87 3.80
C GLU A 55 8.41 -11.90 4.84
N ARG A 56 7.91 -11.81 6.07
CA ARG A 56 8.27 -12.75 7.14
C ARG A 56 7.69 -14.15 6.91
N ALA A 57 6.49 -14.25 6.39
CA ALA A 57 5.89 -15.52 5.98
C ALA A 57 6.62 -16.08 4.75
N TRP A 58 6.87 -15.25 3.74
CA TRP A 58 7.53 -15.63 2.49
C TRP A 58 8.98 -16.09 2.73
N SER A 59 9.72 -15.44 3.63
CA SER A 59 11.07 -15.88 4.01
C SER A 59 11.11 -17.26 4.69
N ARG A 60 9.97 -17.77 5.19
CA ARG A 60 9.84 -19.13 5.72
C ARG A 60 9.37 -20.13 4.66
N VAL A 61 8.84 -19.64 3.54
CA VAL A 61 8.34 -20.46 2.44
C VAL A 61 9.53 -20.87 1.56
N VAL A 62 9.82 -22.17 1.56
CA VAL A 62 10.86 -22.83 0.74
C VAL A 62 10.31 -23.12 -0.65
N TRP A 63 9.70 -22.14 -1.30
CA TRP A 63 9.12 -22.36 -2.63
C TRP A 63 10.16 -22.01 -3.69
N GLY A 64 10.67 -23.03 -4.41
CA GLY A 64 11.62 -22.85 -5.52
C GLY A 64 13.11 -22.90 -5.18
N ARG A 65 13.53 -23.60 -4.10
CA ARG A 65 14.94 -24.02 -3.98
C ARG A 65 15.22 -25.16 -4.96
N GLU A 66 15.92 -24.86 -6.05
CA GLU A 66 16.86 -25.80 -6.67
C GLU A 66 18.22 -25.68 -5.98
#